data_AF-N8XBN2-F1
#
_entry.id   AF-N8XBN2-F1
#
_cell.length_a   1.000
_cell.length_b   1.000
_cell.length_c   1.000
_cell.angle_alpha   90.00
_cell.angle_beta   90.00
_cell.angle_gamma   90.00
#
_symmetry.space_group_name_H-M   'P 1'
#
loop_
_entity.id
_entity.type
_entity.pdbx_description
1 polymer ?
#
loop_
_entity_poly.entity_id
_entity_poly.type
_entity_poly.pdbx_seq_one_letter_code
_entity_poly.pdbx_strand_id
1 'polypeptide(L)'
;MRLHNDLEINLMVELSNKDSYKELYAHQKYQYEIEKNAYGKLEDKASKYLASLTVVITTYTAIIGIFLKNFLVNLNSIVSFLCIFLIVFAFIFFCLSWYSIFRCLRLQEVFRLESNQEMIDYFLDQDYLETVYLELSEKYNKATQQYIKQNEKKINLIKNGYSEILVGVLSSVILIFIVFLIQLGTVQNERSKAATTTATTCTATEATKTTKS
;
A
#
# COMPACT_ATOMS: atom_id res chain seq x y z
N MET A 1 -45.46 5.16 -55.32
CA MET A 1 -44.40 6.14 -54.99
C MET A 1 -44.31 6.41 -53.48
N ARG A 2 -45.40 6.75 -52.76
CA ARG A 2 -45.36 6.94 -51.28
C ARG A 2 -44.90 5.70 -50.49
N LEU A 3 -45.39 4.51 -50.86
CA LEU A 3 -45.01 3.24 -50.23
C LEU A 3 -43.50 2.89 -50.34
N HIS A 4 -42.80 3.42 -51.34
CA HIS A 4 -41.36 3.17 -51.49
C HIS A 4 -40.53 4.10 -50.59
N ASN A 5 -40.95 5.35 -50.43
CA ASN A 5 -40.31 6.31 -49.52
C ASN A 5 -40.54 5.93 -48.05
N ASP A 6 -41.73 5.46 -47.68
CA ASP A 6 -42.01 5.03 -46.31
C ASP A 6 -41.20 3.79 -45.91
N LEU A 7 -40.86 2.92 -46.88
CA LEU A 7 -40.00 1.76 -46.65
C LEU A 7 -38.53 2.17 -46.48
N GLU A 8 -38.02 3.10 -47.29
CA GLU A 8 -36.65 3.60 -47.16
C GLU A 8 -36.44 4.38 -45.85
N ILE A 9 -37.42 5.18 -45.42
CA ILE A 9 -37.34 5.95 -44.17
C ILE A 9 -37.31 5.00 -42.97
N ASN A 10 -38.18 3.98 -42.93
CA ASN A 10 -38.17 2.99 -41.84
C ASN A 10 -36.85 2.18 -41.82
N LEU A 11 -36.32 1.80 -42.97
CA LEU A 11 -35.05 1.07 -43.07
C LEU A 11 -33.86 1.92 -42.59
N MET A 12 -33.85 3.23 -42.88
CA MET A 12 -32.83 4.14 -42.37
C MET A 12 -32.94 4.36 -40.85
N VAL A 13 -34.15 4.44 -40.30
CA VAL A 13 -34.36 4.57 -38.85
C VAL A 13 -33.91 3.30 -38.12
N GLU A 14 -34.20 2.12 -38.65
CA GLU A 14 -33.79 0.84 -38.09
C GLU A 14 -32.27 0.62 -38.18
N LEU A 15 -31.63 1.02 -39.29
CA LEU A 15 -30.17 1.04 -39.40
C LEU A 15 -29.52 2.00 -38.39
N SER A 16 -30.08 3.20 -38.23
CA SER A 16 -29.61 4.21 -37.26
C SER A 16 -29.73 3.72 -35.82
N ASN A 17 -30.83 3.07 -35.47
CA ASN A 17 -31.03 2.47 -34.15
C ASN A 17 -30.04 1.34 -33.90
N LYS A 18 -29.86 0.45 -34.88
CA LYS A 18 -28.88 -0.65 -34.81
C LYS A 18 -27.44 -0.16 -34.65
N ASP A 19 -27.06 0.90 -35.36
CA ASP A 19 -25.73 1.51 -35.23
C ASP A 19 -25.55 2.17 -33.84
N SER A 20 -26.59 2.79 -33.30
CA SER A 20 -26.61 3.36 -31.94
C SER A 20 -26.43 2.29 -30.85
N TYR A 21 -27.14 1.16 -30.93
CA TYR A 21 -26.97 0.05 -29.97
C TYR A 21 -25.60 -0.61 -30.07
N LYS A 22 -25.05 -0.71 -31.28
CA LYS A 22 -23.70 -1.21 -31.51
C LYS A 22 -22.64 -0.27 -30.92
N GLU A 23 -22.82 1.03 -31.05
CA GLU A 23 -21.93 2.03 -30.44
C GLU A 23 -22.00 1.99 -28.91
N LEU A 24 -23.20 1.87 -28.33
CA LEU A 24 -23.40 1.71 -26.89
C LEU A 24 -22.68 0.46 -26.36
N TYR A 25 -22.83 -0.66 -27.05
CA TYR A 25 -22.13 -1.90 -26.72
C TYR A 25 -20.60 -1.73 -26.79
N ALA A 26 -20.09 -1.13 -27.87
CA ALA A 26 -18.66 -0.89 -28.03
C ALA A 26 -18.10 0.00 -26.91
N HIS A 27 -18.84 1.04 -26.52
CA HIS A 27 -18.50 1.91 -25.40
C HIS A 27 -18.47 1.14 -24.07
N GLN A 28 -19.50 0.36 -23.75
CA GLN A 28 -19.57 -0.45 -22.53
C GLN A 28 -18.42 -1.47 -22.44
N LYS A 29 -18.10 -2.13 -23.55
CA LYS A 29 -16.97 -3.06 -23.65
C LYS A 29 -15.63 -2.35 -23.44
N TYR A 30 -15.47 -1.15 -24.00
CA TYR A 30 -14.26 -0.35 -23.80
C TYR A 30 -14.08 0.05 -22.33
N GLN A 31 -15.13 0.50 -21.67
CA GLN A 31 -15.11 0.84 -20.24
C GLN A 31 -14.77 -0.37 -19.36
N TYR A 32 -15.32 -1.54 -19.68
CA TYR A 32 -14.97 -2.80 -19.01
C TYR A 32 -13.47 -3.14 -19.13
N GLU A 33 -12.90 -3.05 -20.34
CA GLU A 33 -11.47 -3.35 -20.53
C GLU A 33 -10.56 -2.32 -19.83
N ILE A 34 -10.97 -1.05 -19.76
CA ILE A 34 -10.25 -0.04 -18.96
C ILE A 34 -10.22 -0.45 -17.49
N GLU A 35 -11.36 -0.79 -16.89
CA GLU A 35 -11.42 -1.09 -15.46
C GLU A 35 -10.76 -2.42 -15.09
N LYS A 36 -10.85 -3.41 -15.97
CA LYS A 36 -10.11 -4.66 -15.88
C LYS A 36 -8.60 -4.43 -15.96
N ASN A 37 -8.14 -3.58 -16.86
CA ASN A 37 -6.72 -3.21 -16.95
C ASN A 37 -6.28 -2.40 -15.72
N ALA A 38 -7.15 -1.52 -15.19
CA ALA A 38 -6.89 -0.79 -13.95
C ALA A 38 -6.70 -1.74 -12.75
N TYR A 39 -7.52 -2.80 -12.66
CA TYR A 39 -7.37 -3.86 -11.66
C TYR A 39 -5.98 -4.50 -11.69
N GLY A 40 -5.53 -4.95 -12.88
CA GLY A 40 -4.19 -5.53 -13.04
C GLY A 40 -3.06 -4.56 -12.67
N LYS A 41 -3.18 -3.29 -13.09
CA LYS A 41 -2.21 -2.25 -12.72
C LYS A 41 -2.16 -1.98 -11.21
N LEU A 42 -3.28 -2.12 -10.50
CA LEU A 42 -3.31 -1.99 -9.03
C LEU A 42 -2.60 -3.15 -8.36
N GLU A 43 -2.74 -4.37 -8.86
CA GLU A 43 -2.02 -5.55 -8.36
C GLU A 43 -0.51 -5.44 -8.59
N ASP A 44 -0.08 -5.01 -9.78
CA ASP A 44 1.33 -4.77 -10.07
C ASP A 44 1.95 -3.72 -9.14
N LYS A 45 1.22 -2.63 -8.88
CA LYS A 45 1.64 -1.60 -7.92
C LYS A 45 1.73 -2.17 -6.51
N ALA A 46 0.71 -2.88 -6.06
CA ALA A 46 0.67 -3.47 -4.73
C ALA A 46 1.80 -4.49 -4.53
N SER A 47 2.13 -5.29 -5.55
CA SER A 47 3.26 -6.23 -5.52
C SER A 47 4.60 -5.52 -5.36
N LYS A 48 4.82 -4.42 -6.09
CA LYS A 48 6.01 -3.57 -5.93
C LYS A 48 6.09 -2.96 -4.53
N TYR A 49 4.96 -2.50 -3.98
CA TYR A 49 4.91 -2.00 -2.60
C TYR A 49 5.21 -3.08 -1.58
N LEU A 50 4.68 -4.30 -1.77
CA LEU A 50 4.97 -5.44 -0.90
C LEU A 50 6.47 -5.75 -0.91
N ALA A 51 7.07 -5.86 -2.10
CA ALA A 51 8.51 -6.08 -2.24
C ALA A 51 9.32 -4.99 -1.51
N SER A 52 8.98 -3.72 -1.71
CA SER A 52 9.62 -2.60 -1.00
C SER A 52 9.45 -2.68 0.52
N LEU A 53 8.26 -3.06 1.01
CA LEU A 53 7.97 -3.20 2.43
C LEU A 53 8.81 -4.33 3.06
N THR A 54 9.03 -5.44 2.35
CA THR A 54 9.90 -6.54 2.82
C THR A 54 11.33 -6.08 3.11
N VAL A 55 11.87 -5.22 2.24
CA VAL A 55 13.23 -4.67 2.36
C VAL A 55 13.30 -3.74 3.57
N VAL A 56 12.28 -2.90 3.76
CA VAL A 56 12.18 -2.00 4.91
C VAL A 56 12.11 -2.79 6.22
N ILE A 57 11.26 -3.82 6.30
CA ILE A 57 11.14 -4.67 7.50
C ILE A 57 12.47 -5.37 7.80
N THR A 58 13.13 -5.94 6.79
CA THR A 58 14.43 -6.61 6.97
C THR A 58 15.48 -5.65 7.52
N THR A 59 15.55 -4.45 6.95
CA THR A 59 16.48 -3.39 7.38
C THR A 59 16.17 -2.95 8.82
N TYR A 60 14.88 -2.76 9.13
CA TYR A 60 14.40 -2.40 10.46
C TYR A 60 14.80 -3.45 11.50
N THR A 61 14.55 -4.74 11.23
CA THR A 61 14.92 -5.85 12.13
C THR A 61 16.43 -5.91 12.37
N ALA A 62 17.26 -5.69 11.34
CA ALA A 62 18.71 -5.67 11.48
C ALA A 62 19.19 -4.54 12.41
N ILE A 63 18.66 -3.32 12.24
CA ILE A 63 18.99 -2.16 13.08
C ILE A 63 18.62 -2.43 14.54
N ILE A 64 17.44 -3.01 14.77
CA ILE A 64 16.96 -3.35 16.13
C ILE A 64 17.82 -4.42 16.77
N GLY A 65 18.27 -5.43 16.01
CA GLY A 65 19.17 -6.46 16.53
C GLY A 65 20.48 -5.87 17.06
N ILE A 66 21.06 -4.93 16.31
CA ILE A 66 22.26 -4.20 16.74
C ILE A 66 21.95 -3.34 17.97
N PHE A 67 20.80 -2.66 17.96
CA PHE A 67 20.36 -1.80 19.05
C PHE A 67 20.17 -2.56 20.37
N LEU A 68 19.48 -3.71 20.34
CA LEU A 68 19.26 -4.55 21.52
C LEU A 68 20.59 -5.03 22.13
N LYS A 69 21.56 -5.42 21.27
CA LYS A 69 22.85 -5.93 21.73
C LYS A 69 23.72 -4.84 22.38
N ASN A 70 23.74 -3.64 21.81
CA ASN A 70 24.69 -2.60 22.21
C ASN A 70 24.14 -1.62 23.25
N PHE A 71 22.83 -1.38 23.28
CA PHE A 71 22.25 -0.29 24.08
C PHE A 71 21.36 -0.74 25.23
N LEU A 72 20.63 -1.84 25.10
CA LEU A 72 19.66 -2.24 26.13
C LEU A 72 20.32 -2.57 27.48
N VAL A 73 21.60 -2.99 27.46
CA VAL A 73 22.36 -3.41 28.65
C VAL A 73 22.75 -2.24 29.56
N ASN A 74 22.85 -1.01 29.02
CA ASN A 74 23.42 0.14 29.74
C ASN A 74 22.39 1.24 30.08
N LEU A 75 21.11 1.00 29.82
CA LEU A 75 20.03 1.99 29.96
C LEU A 75 19.27 1.83 31.29
N ASN A 76 18.80 2.95 31.85
CA ASN A 76 17.88 2.95 32.99
C ASN A 76 16.60 2.15 32.67
N SER A 77 16.09 1.40 33.66
CA SER A 77 14.94 0.49 33.48
C SER A 77 13.71 1.13 32.82
N ILE A 78 13.41 2.40 33.11
CA ILE A 78 12.24 3.12 32.55
C ILE A 78 12.44 3.40 31.04
N VAL A 79 13.64 3.81 30.65
CA VAL A 79 13.97 4.15 29.25
C VAL A 79 14.00 2.88 28.40
N SER A 80 14.57 1.80 28.94
CA SER A 80 14.56 0.48 28.29
C SER A 80 13.14 -0.02 28.02
N PHE A 81 12.23 0.11 29.00
CA PHE A 81 10.83 -0.26 28.82
C PHE A 81 10.14 0.55 27.72
N LEU A 82 10.36 1.88 27.69
CA LEU A 82 9.80 2.75 26.66
C LEU A 82 10.33 2.39 25.26
N CYS A 83 11.64 2.13 25.12
CA CYS A 83 12.23 1.70 23.85
C CYS A 83 11.67 0.36 23.35
N ILE A 84 11.53 -0.63 24.24
CA ILE A 84 10.92 -1.93 23.88
C ILE A 84 9.48 -1.73 23.42
N PHE A 85 8.70 -0.90 24.13
CA PHE A 85 7.34 -0.58 23.74
C PHE A 85 7.25 0.04 22.33
N LEU A 86 8.11 1.03 22.02
CA LEU A 86 8.20 1.65 20.70
C LEU A 86 8.58 0.63 19.60
N ILE A 87 9.51 -0.28 19.88
CA ILE A 87 9.94 -1.32 18.93
C ILE A 87 8.79 -2.25 18.58
N VAL A 88 8.08 -2.75 19.60
CA VAL A 88 6.92 -3.64 19.43
C VAL A 88 5.79 -2.90 18.72
N PHE A 89 5.54 -1.66 19.09
CA PHE A 89 4.52 -0.82 18.47
C PHE A 89 4.79 -0.64 16.96
N ALA A 90 6.00 -0.22 16.58
CA ALA A 90 6.37 -0.08 15.17
C ALA A 90 6.32 -1.41 14.40
N PHE A 91 6.69 -2.53 15.04
CA PHE A 91 6.57 -3.86 14.43
C PHE A 91 5.11 -4.22 14.11
N ILE A 92 4.17 -3.91 15.02
CA ILE A 92 2.74 -4.13 14.79
C ILE A 92 2.26 -3.32 13.57
N PHE A 93 2.67 -2.06 13.41
CA PHE A 93 2.31 -1.27 12.23
C PHE A 93 2.85 -1.85 10.92
N PHE A 94 4.08 -2.36 10.93
CA PHE A 94 4.62 -3.02 9.74
C PHE A 94 3.86 -4.31 9.41
N CYS A 95 3.46 -5.10 10.41
CA CYS A 95 2.61 -6.28 10.21
C CYS A 95 1.21 -5.93 9.70
N LEU A 96 0.58 -4.87 10.22
CA LEU A 96 -0.73 -4.41 9.75
C LEU A 96 -0.65 -3.96 8.29
N SER A 97 0.37 -3.18 7.94
CA SER A 97 0.57 -2.76 6.56
C SER A 97 0.80 -3.94 5.63
N TRP A 98 1.63 -4.90 6.07
CA TRP A 98 1.87 -6.14 5.34
C TRP A 98 0.57 -6.88 5.04
N TYR A 99 -0.29 -7.04 6.06
CA TYR A 99 -1.59 -7.67 5.92
C TYR A 99 -2.52 -6.90 4.97
N SER A 100 -2.57 -5.58 5.08
CA SER A 100 -3.38 -4.70 4.21
C SER A 100 -2.97 -4.83 2.74
N ILE A 101 -1.66 -4.84 2.45
CA ILE A 101 -1.13 -5.03 1.09
C ILE A 101 -1.38 -6.45 0.60
N PHE A 102 -1.15 -7.48 1.42
CA PHE A 102 -1.45 -8.87 1.05
C PHE A 102 -2.93 -9.09 0.73
N ARG A 103 -3.82 -8.44 1.49
CA ARG A 103 -5.26 -8.50 1.24
C ARG A 103 -5.64 -7.85 -0.09
N CYS A 104 -4.88 -6.85 -0.55
CA CYS A 104 -5.04 -6.27 -1.88
C CYS A 104 -4.58 -7.22 -3.01
N LEU A 105 -3.54 -8.03 -2.77
CA LEU A 105 -2.99 -9.00 -3.72
C LEU A 105 -3.76 -10.32 -3.78
N ARG A 106 -4.63 -10.60 -2.79
CA ARG A 106 -5.40 -11.84 -2.77
C ARG A 106 -6.17 -11.96 -4.09
N LEU A 107 -5.87 -13.01 -4.86
CA LEU A 107 -6.59 -13.37 -6.08
C LEU A 107 -8.08 -13.46 -5.72
N GLN A 108 -8.85 -12.48 -6.18
CA GLN A 108 -10.30 -12.62 -6.23
C GLN A 108 -10.63 -13.22 -7.57
N GLU A 109 -11.59 -14.15 -7.60
CA GLU A 109 -12.18 -14.61 -8.85
C GLU A 109 -12.79 -13.39 -9.54
N VAL A 110 -12.06 -12.93 -10.54
CA VAL A 110 -12.48 -11.80 -11.35
C VAL A 110 -13.61 -12.28 -12.24
N PHE A 111 -14.72 -11.54 -12.28
CA PHE A 111 -15.92 -11.88 -13.03
C PHE A 111 -15.55 -12.07 -14.51
N ARG A 112 -15.48 -13.33 -14.94
CA ARG A 112 -15.29 -13.71 -16.34
C ARG A 112 -16.68 -13.70 -16.97
N LEU A 113 -16.89 -12.88 -17.98
CA LEU A 113 -18.06 -13.06 -18.84
C LEU A 113 -17.93 -14.44 -19.47
N GLU A 114 -18.93 -15.29 -19.25
CA GLU A 114 -18.99 -16.63 -19.82
C GLU A 114 -19.00 -16.50 -21.36
N SER A 115 -17.92 -16.97 -21.97
CA SER A 115 -17.79 -17.13 -23.42
C SER A 115 -18.21 -18.57 -23.78
N ASN A 116 -19.37 -19.00 -23.31
CA ASN A 116 -19.88 -20.33 -23.61
C ASN A 116 -20.55 -20.36 -24.99
N GLN A 117 -20.60 -21.54 -25.61
CA GLN A 117 -21.34 -21.78 -26.86
C GLN A 117 -22.80 -21.33 -26.77
N GLU A 118 -23.43 -21.40 -25.59
CA GLU A 118 -24.76 -20.84 -25.34
C GLU A 118 -24.89 -19.35 -25.69
N MET A 119 -23.83 -18.55 -25.53
CA MET A 119 -23.85 -17.14 -25.90
C MET A 119 -23.84 -16.98 -27.42
N ILE A 120 -23.14 -17.86 -28.13
CA ILE A 120 -23.10 -17.91 -29.60
C ILE A 120 -24.45 -18.39 -30.14
N ASP A 121 -25.03 -19.42 -29.53
CA ASP A 121 -26.34 -19.96 -29.92
C ASP A 121 -27.45 -18.94 -29.63
N TYR A 122 -27.39 -18.19 -28.52
CA TYR A 122 -28.32 -17.09 -28.22
C TYR A 122 -28.22 -15.94 -29.23
N PHE A 123 -27.03 -15.69 -29.80
CA PHE A 123 -26.85 -14.73 -30.89
C PHE A 123 -27.42 -15.22 -32.22
N LEU A 124 -27.52 -16.53 -32.42
CA LEU A 124 -28.03 -17.16 -33.64
C LEU A 124 -29.55 -17.41 -33.60
N ASP A 125 -30.14 -17.56 -32.40
CA ASP A 125 -31.57 -17.86 -32.20
C ASP A 125 -32.48 -16.63 -32.04
N GLN A 126 -31.91 -15.42 -31.88
CA GLN A 126 -32.69 -14.18 -31.70
C GLN A 126 -32.94 -13.44 -33.03
N ASP A 127 -34.22 -13.21 -33.35
CA ASP A 127 -34.66 -12.47 -34.54
C ASP A 127 -34.26 -10.97 -34.51
N TYR A 128 -33.96 -10.41 -33.33
CA TYR A 128 -33.73 -8.97 -33.14
C TYR A 128 -32.34 -8.67 -32.55
N LEU A 129 -31.40 -8.31 -33.42
CA LEU A 129 -30.02 -7.93 -33.05
C LEU A 129 -29.97 -6.78 -32.03
N GLU A 130 -30.90 -5.84 -32.07
CA GLU A 130 -30.95 -4.68 -31.18
C GLU A 130 -31.13 -5.07 -29.71
N THR A 131 -32.03 -6.02 -29.43
CA THR A 131 -32.30 -6.53 -28.08
C THR A 131 -31.06 -7.24 -27.51
N VAL A 132 -30.33 -7.97 -28.36
CA VAL A 132 -29.09 -8.66 -27.96
C VAL A 132 -27.98 -7.66 -27.63
N TYR A 133 -27.78 -6.61 -28.43
CA TYR A 133 -26.79 -5.57 -28.14
C TYR A 133 -27.13 -4.81 -26.85
N LEU A 134 -28.41 -4.51 -26.61
CA LEU A 134 -28.86 -3.88 -25.38
C LEU A 134 -28.58 -4.78 -24.16
N GLU A 135 -28.98 -6.05 -24.18
CA GLU A 135 -28.76 -6.98 -23.07
C GLU A 135 -27.26 -7.18 -22.79
N LEU A 136 -26.45 -7.27 -23.84
CA LEU A 136 -25.00 -7.39 -23.71
C LEU A 136 -24.39 -6.12 -23.12
N SER A 137 -24.86 -4.94 -23.54
CA SER A 137 -24.45 -3.65 -22.97
C SER A 137 -24.76 -3.57 -21.47
N GLU A 138 -25.90 -4.10 -21.01
CA GLU A 138 -26.24 -4.18 -19.60
C GLU A 138 -25.36 -5.16 -18.82
N LYS A 139 -25.03 -6.32 -19.41
CA LYS A 139 -24.09 -7.28 -18.81
C LYS A 139 -22.71 -6.65 -18.63
N TYR A 140 -22.20 -5.93 -19.62
CA TYR A 140 -20.94 -5.17 -19.51
C TYR A 140 -21.04 -4.04 -18.49
N ASN A 141 -22.16 -3.33 -18.39
CA ASN A 141 -22.37 -2.30 -17.38
C ASN A 141 -22.33 -2.90 -15.96
N LYS A 142 -23.06 -3.99 -15.72
CA LYS A 142 -23.08 -4.70 -14.43
C LYS A 142 -21.68 -5.19 -14.07
N ALA A 143 -20.95 -5.78 -15.01
CA ALA A 143 -19.58 -6.23 -14.79
C ALA A 143 -18.64 -5.04 -14.48
N THR A 144 -18.74 -3.94 -15.23
CA THR A 144 -17.96 -2.71 -15.00
C THR A 144 -18.22 -2.15 -13.60
N GLN A 145 -19.48 -2.07 -13.16
CA GLN A 145 -19.83 -1.62 -11.81
C GLN A 145 -19.23 -2.51 -10.71
N GLN A 146 -19.15 -3.83 -10.95
CA GLN A 146 -18.47 -4.73 -10.02
C GLN A 146 -16.96 -4.46 -9.97
N TYR A 147 -16.32 -4.26 -11.12
CA TYR A 147 -14.89 -3.91 -11.17
C TYR A 147 -14.60 -2.58 -10.48
N ILE A 148 -15.41 -1.54 -10.71
CA ILE A 148 -15.27 -0.24 -10.03
C ILE A 148 -15.30 -0.43 -8.51
N LYS A 149 -16.30 -1.15 -7.98
CA LYS A 149 -16.41 -1.44 -6.54
C LYS A 149 -15.22 -2.23 -6.00
N GLN A 150 -14.68 -3.18 -6.78
CA GLN A 150 -13.49 -3.94 -6.36
C GLN A 150 -12.22 -3.08 -6.42
N ASN A 151 -12.06 -2.27 -7.45
CA ASN A 151 -10.94 -1.35 -7.63
C ASN A 151 -10.91 -0.32 -6.48
N GLU A 152 -12.04 0.27 -6.12
CA GLU A 152 -12.14 1.18 -4.98
C GLU A 152 -11.74 0.53 -3.65
N LYS A 153 -12.20 -0.71 -3.39
CA LYS A 153 -11.80 -1.47 -2.21
C LYS A 153 -10.28 -1.70 -2.18
N LYS A 154 -9.70 -2.11 -3.31
CA LYS A 154 -8.24 -2.31 -3.43
C LYS A 154 -7.47 -1.00 -3.21
N ILE A 155 -7.91 0.10 -3.82
CA ILE A 155 -7.31 1.42 -3.64
C ILE A 155 -7.33 1.83 -2.16
N ASN A 156 -8.44 1.62 -1.46
CA ASN A 156 -8.54 1.95 -0.04
C ASN A 156 -7.63 1.06 0.82
N LEU A 157 -7.50 -0.24 0.50
CA LEU A 157 -6.55 -1.12 1.19
C LEU A 157 -5.09 -0.67 0.99
N ILE A 158 -4.71 -0.28 -0.23
CA ILE A 158 -3.37 0.25 -0.52
C ILE A 158 -3.13 1.55 0.24
N LYS A 159 -4.10 2.48 0.24
CA LYS A 159 -4.01 3.75 0.98
C LYS A 159 -3.84 3.53 2.48
N ASN A 160 -4.62 2.62 3.06
CA ASN A 160 -4.51 2.28 4.48
C ASN A 160 -3.15 1.66 4.80
N GLY A 161 -2.70 0.69 4.00
CA GLY A 161 -1.38 0.08 4.17
C GLY A 161 -0.25 1.11 4.07
N TYR A 162 -0.35 2.09 3.18
CA TYR A 162 0.62 3.18 3.09
C TYR A 162 0.60 4.11 4.31
N SER A 163 -0.59 4.46 4.81
CA SER A 163 -0.71 5.27 6.03
C SER A 163 -0.12 4.55 7.24
N GLU A 164 -0.31 3.24 7.35
CA GLU A 164 0.27 2.41 8.41
C GLU A 164 1.81 2.37 8.32
N ILE A 165 2.37 2.30 7.11
CA ILE A 165 3.84 2.40 6.89
C ILE A 165 4.36 3.74 7.39
N LEU A 166 3.70 4.85 7.04
CA LEU A 166 4.14 6.18 7.47
C LEU A 166 4.19 6.29 9.00
N VAL A 167 3.18 5.76 9.69
CA VAL A 167 3.15 5.74 11.16
C VAL A 167 4.28 4.86 11.72
N GLY A 168 4.51 3.68 11.14
CA GLY A 168 5.61 2.79 11.55
C GLY A 168 7.00 3.41 11.34
N VAL A 169 7.23 4.07 10.20
CA VAL A 169 8.48 4.78 9.90
C VAL A 169 8.66 5.97 10.84
N LEU A 170 7.62 6.78 11.07
CA LEU A 170 7.68 7.92 11.98
C LEU A 170 8.01 7.46 13.41
N SER A 171 7.38 6.38 13.87
CA SER A 171 7.69 5.76 15.17
C SER A 171 9.14 5.29 15.26
N SER A 172 9.68 4.71 14.17
CA SER A 172 11.07 4.29 14.09
C SER A 172 12.06 5.47 14.12
N VAL A 173 11.73 6.58 13.45
CA VAL A 173 12.54 7.80 13.46
C VAL A 173 12.58 8.41 14.87
N ILE A 174 11.44 8.46 15.56
CA ILE A 174 11.35 8.91 16.95
C ILE A 174 12.22 8.05 17.85
N LEU A 175 12.19 6.72 17.69
CA LEU A 175 13.04 5.80 18.43
C LEU A 175 14.54 6.12 18.22
N ILE A 176 14.98 6.27 16.97
CA ILE A 176 16.37 6.61 16.64
C ILE A 176 16.77 7.95 17.26
N PHE A 177 15.88 8.94 17.23
CA PHE A 177 16.13 10.26 17.82
C PHE A 177 16.31 10.19 19.34
N ILE A 178 15.45 9.45 20.05
CA ILE A 178 15.57 9.23 21.50
C ILE A 178 16.91 8.58 21.83
N VAL A 179 17.29 7.55 21.08
CA VAL A 179 18.55 6.84 21.26
C VAL A 179 19.75 7.76 21.03
N PHE A 180 19.70 8.60 20.00
CA PHE A 180 20.75 9.57 19.72
C PHE A 180 20.93 10.60 20.86
N LEU A 181 19.83 11.10 21.43
CA LEU A 181 19.88 12.02 22.57
C LEU A 181 20.51 11.37 23.81
N ILE A 182 20.20 10.10 24.08
CA ILE A 182 20.80 9.37 25.20
C ILE A 182 22.32 9.19 24.99
N GLN A 183 22.76 8.93 23.77
CA GLN A 183 24.19 8.86 23.46
C GLN A 183 24.90 10.18 23.69
N LEU A 184 24.31 11.30 23.28
CA LEU A 184 24.90 12.61 23.54
C LEU A 184 24.99 12.91 25.05
N GLY A 185 23.96 12.55 25.82
CA GLY A 185 23.96 12.72 27.27
C GLY A 185 25.02 11.89 27.99
N THR A 186 25.19 10.62 27.59
CA THR A 186 26.21 9.73 28.17
C THR A 186 27.62 10.19 27.82
N VAL A 187 27.87 10.62 26.58
CA VAL A 187 29.18 11.15 26.15
C VAL A 187 29.58 12.43 26.89
N GLN A 188 28.63 13.34 27.14
CA GLN A 188 28.90 14.55 27.93
C GLN A 188 29.19 14.23 29.40
N ASN A 189 28.47 13.27 29.98
CA ASN A 189 28.69 12.83 31.36
C ASN A 189 30.10 12.23 31.57
N GLU A 190 30.58 11.41 30.62
CA GLU A 190 31.94 10.85 30.64
C GLU A 190 33.01 11.95 30.57
N ARG A 191 32.83 12.96 29.69
CA ARG A 191 33.75 14.11 29.59
C ARG A 191 33.80 14.94 30.87
N SER A 192 32.67 15.13 31.55
CA SER A 192 32.61 15.84 32.83
C SER A 192 33.37 15.11 33.94
N LYS A 193 33.22 13.78 34.04
CA LYS A 193 33.93 12.96 35.05
C LYS A 193 35.45 12.90 34.82
N ALA A 194 35.89 12.86 33.57
CA ALA A 194 37.32 12.89 33.23
C ALA A 194 37.99 14.23 33.62
N ALA A 195 37.28 15.35 33.45
CA ALA A 195 37.76 16.67 33.86
C ALA A 195 37.93 16.79 35.38
N THR A 196 37.00 16.25 36.18
CA THR A 196 37.09 16.29 37.65
C THR A 196 38.22 15.41 38.19
N THR A 197 38.47 14.24 37.61
CA THR A 197 39.52 13.31 38.05
C THR A 197 40.92 13.91 37.85
N THR A 198 41.12 14.66 36.76
CA THR A 198 42.41 15.29 36.45
C THR A 198 42.73 16.43 37.42
N ALA A 199 41.71 17.15 37.91
CA ALA A 199 41.90 18.21 38.91
C ALA A 199 42.33 17.67 40.28
N THR A 200 41.88 16.46 40.67
CA THR A 200 42.22 15.86 41.97
C THR A 200 43.63 15.25 42.02
N THR A 201 44.18 14.82 40.87
CA THR A 201 45.56 14.28 40.82
C THR A 201 46.62 15.39 40.81
N CYS A 202 46.30 16.56 40.26
CA CYS A 202 47.20 17.73 40.30
C CYS A 202 47.36 18.29 41.73
N THR A 203 46.30 18.32 42.54
CA THR A 203 46.37 18.77 43.93
C THR A 203 47.10 17.77 44.86
N ALA A 204 47.03 16.47 44.56
CA ALA A 204 47.79 15.46 45.32
C ALA A 204 49.31 15.54 45.07
N THR A 205 49.73 15.98 43.88
CA THR A 205 51.16 16.07 43.51
C THR A 205 51.84 17.30 44.13
N GLU A 206 51.11 18.41 44.33
CA GLU A 206 51.61 19.59 45.04
C GLU A 206 51.76 19.37 46.55
N ALA A 207 50.91 18.57 47.19
CA ALA A 207 51.00 18.27 48.62
C ALA A 207 52.25 17.45 49.01
N THR A 208 52.79 16.62 48.10
CA THR A 208 54.02 15.84 48.33
C THR A 208 55.32 16.63 48.13
N LYS A 209 55.27 17.83 47.53
CA LYS A 209 56.47 18.67 47.35
C LYS A 209 56.75 19.59 48.54
N THR A 210 55.76 19.89 49.38
CA THR A 210 55.89 20.76 50.56
C THR A 210 56.31 20.03 51.83
N THR A 211 56.38 18.69 51.86
CA THR A 211 56.84 17.91 53.02
C THR A 211 58.32 17.49 52.94
N LYS A 212 59.05 17.89 51.90
CA LYS A 212 60.45 17.53 51.66
C LYS A 212 61.43 18.71 51.59
N SER A 213 61.02 19.89 52.06
CA SER A 213 61.91 21.03 52.27
C SER A 213 62.04 21.36 53.74
#